data_AF-A0A150A744-F1
#
_entry.id   AF-A0A150A744-F1
#
_cell.length_a   1.000
_cell.length_b   1.000
_cell.length_c   1.000
_cell.angle_alpha   90.00
_cell.angle_beta   90.00
_cell.angle_gamma   90.00
#
_symmetry.space_group_name_H-M   'P 1'
#
loop_
_entity.id
_entity.type
_entity.pdbx_description
1 polymer ?
#
loop_
_entity_poly.entity_id
_entity_poly.type
_entity_poly.pdbx_seq_one_letter_code
_entity_poly.pdbx_strand_id
1 'polypeptide(L)'
;MNRSGIPDTGDRGRRWWARVAFVFAAGAAAVPILFAGVLGTVALLIVGTGGVVVTVAALYWFLTRRGILRWISLGVAIVAPIVVLTLFIRAHLLWVVLLAYVLALLAVVCARAALRGRRAETTMPEYPAPPAQLPFLIMNPHSGGGKVAKFDLKRRAEELGADVVLLEGPATVDVTALAQQAVAKGADLLGVAGGDGTQALVAAVAAEHHLPFLVISAGTRNHFAMDLGLDRADPTRSLDALRDGVELRVDLGTINGRTFVNNASFGVYAEIVRSPAYRDDKAATVLTLLPDLLTGHAGPRLVARIGETAVEGPQAVLVSNNPYGNSDLAGLSRRDRLDRGVLGAVTLSVANTRQAVGLLRRTNVRGLTQETPMEVIVDADTPEIPVGVDGESLLLRTPVRCTIEPDALRVRVPRTRPGVRPAAPAFDWVRLWRTAYRPHPASGSAPRD
;
A
#
# COMPACT_ATOMS: atom_id res chain seq x y z
N MET A 1 18.45 29.61 24.95
CA MET A 1 18.98 28.75 26.01
C MET A 1 17.82 28.02 26.67
N ASN A 2 17.49 26.80 26.21
CA ASN A 2 16.81 25.76 27.00
C ASN A 2 16.80 24.46 26.17
N ARG A 3 17.91 23.70 26.20
CA ARG A 3 17.93 22.31 25.73
C ARG A 3 17.63 21.46 26.96
N SER A 4 16.37 21.09 27.16
CA SER A 4 15.99 20.10 28.16
C SER A 4 16.55 18.74 27.76
N GLY A 5 17.64 18.33 28.41
CA GLY A 5 18.24 17.01 28.32
C GLY A 5 17.37 15.96 29.00
N ILE A 6 16.26 15.58 28.37
CA ILE A 6 15.57 14.35 28.72
C ILE A 6 16.34 13.21 28.04
N PRO A 7 16.91 12.25 28.78
CA PRO A 7 17.64 11.14 28.17
C PRO A 7 16.70 10.37 27.23
N ASP A 8 17.17 10.09 26.02
CA ASP A 8 16.43 9.38 24.97
C ASP A 8 16.08 7.94 25.41
N THR A 9 14.93 7.79 26.06
CA THR A 9 14.42 6.50 26.55
C THR A 9 14.01 5.59 25.39
N GLY A 10 13.62 6.17 24.25
CA GLY A 10 13.25 5.45 23.04
C GLY A 10 14.43 4.71 22.41
N ASP A 11 15.59 5.35 22.34
CA ASP A 11 16.79 4.76 21.75
C ASP A 11 17.38 3.62 22.59
N ARG A 12 17.30 3.70 23.93
CA ARG A 12 17.70 2.59 24.81
C ARG A 12 16.80 1.38 24.64
N GLY A 13 15.48 1.57 24.56
CA GLY A 13 14.53 0.49 24.32
C GLY A 13 14.78 -0.23 22.98
N ARG A 14 15.03 0.52 21.91
CA ARG A 14 15.31 -0.04 20.57
C ARG A 14 16.60 -0.85 20.53
N ARG A 15 17.67 -0.36 21.16
CA ARG A 15 18.94 -1.10 21.29
C ARG A 15 18.75 -2.43 22.02
N TRP A 16 17.95 -2.43 23.09
CA TRP A 16 17.65 -3.64 23.85
C TRP A 16 16.89 -4.65 23.00
N TRP A 17 15.81 -4.25 22.33
CA TRP A 17 15.06 -5.13 21.41
C TRP A 17 15.92 -5.69 20.28
N ALA A 18 16.83 -4.88 19.73
CA ALA A 18 17.74 -5.33 18.67
C ALA A 18 18.71 -6.41 19.16
N ARG A 19 19.25 -6.27 20.37
CA ARG A 19 20.13 -7.29 20.98
C ARG A 19 19.39 -8.57 21.32
N VAL A 20 18.20 -8.45 21.90
CA VAL A 20 17.32 -9.60 22.20
C VAL A 20 16.97 -10.37 20.92
N ALA A 21 16.75 -9.67 19.80
CA ALA A 21 16.52 -10.31 18.51
C ALA A 21 17.70 -11.19 18.06
N PHE A 22 18.94 -10.71 18.23
CA PHE A 22 20.14 -11.50 17.91
C PHE A 22 20.30 -12.73 18.82
N VAL A 23 19.96 -12.60 20.12
CA VAL A 23 20.00 -13.73 21.06
C VAL A 23 19.02 -14.83 20.63
N PHE A 24 17.77 -14.47 20.31
CA PHE A 24 16.80 -15.44 19.82
C PHE A 24 17.20 -16.05 18.47
N ALA A 25 17.77 -15.26 17.56
CA ALA A 25 18.27 -15.76 16.28
C ALA A 25 19.43 -16.77 16.45
N ALA A 26 20.37 -16.49 17.36
CA ALA A 26 21.44 -17.42 17.71
C ALA A 26 20.89 -18.71 18.34
N GLY A 27 19.91 -18.58 19.25
CA GLY A 27 19.22 -19.74 19.83
C GLY A 27 18.51 -20.61 18.79
N ALA A 28 17.82 -20.00 17.83
CA ALA A 28 17.15 -20.72 16.74
C ALA A 28 18.13 -21.54 15.87
N ALA A 29 19.37 -21.07 15.70
CA ALA A 29 20.42 -21.79 14.98
C ALA A 29 21.12 -22.86 15.85
N ALA A 30 21.33 -22.57 17.13
CA ALA A 30 22.05 -23.45 18.04
C ALA A 30 21.22 -24.68 18.46
N VAL A 31 19.91 -24.53 18.67
CA VAL A 31 19.03 -25.60 19.15
C VAL A 31 19.07 -26.85 18.23
N PRO A 32 18.89 -26.75 16.90
CA PRO A 32 19.03 -27.92 16.03
C PRO A 32 20.42 -28.57 16.12
N ILE A 33 21.50 -27.78 16.15
CA ILE A 33 22.87 -28.28 16.18
C ILE A 33 23.15 -29.04 17.48
N LEU A 34 22.68 -28.53 18.62
CA LEU A 34 22.90 -29.13 19.94
C LEU A 34 22.14 -30.46 20.10
N PHE A 35 20.92 -30.56 19.58
CA PHE A 35 20.05 -31.72 19.82
C PHE A 35 20.04 -32.75 18.68
N ALA A 36 20.26 -32.34 17.43
CA ALA A 36 20.31 -33.23 16.27
C ALA A 36 21.74 -33.46 15.74
N GLY A 37 22.74 -32.74 16.26
CA GLY A 37 24.09 -32.72 15.69
C GLY A 37 24.14 -32.01 14.34
N VAL A 38 25.34 -31.84 13.78
CA VAL A 38 25.52 -31.15 12.49
C VAL A 38 24.84 -31.91 11.35
N LEU A 39 25.09 -33.22 11.24
CA LEU A 39 24.50 -34.07 10.21
C LEU A 39 22.97 -34.18 10.34
N GLY A 40 22.45 -34.34 11.56
CA GLY A 40 21.00 -34.37 11.77
C GLY A 40 20.32 -33.03 11.52
N THR A 41 20.99 -31.91 11.84
CA THR A 41 20.51 -30.56 11.47
C THR A 41 20.44 -30.40 9.95
N VAL A 42 21.47 -30.85 9.23
CA VAL A 42 21.46 -30.83 7.76
C VAL A 42 20.31 -31.68 7.21
N ALA A 43 20.10 -32.88 7.75
CA ALA A 43 18.98 -33.74 7.35
C ALA A 43 17.61 -33.08 7.62
N LEU A 44 17.42 -32.48 8.80
CA LEU A 44 16.20 -31.73 9.15
C LEU A 44 15.94 -30.59 8.16
N LEU A 45 16.97 -29.81 7.83
CA LEU A 45 16.87 -28.70 6.88
C LEU A 45 16.54 -29.21 5.47
N ILE A 46 17.16 -30.29 5.01
CA ILE A 46 16.90 -30.89 3.70
C ILE A 46 15.46 -31.41 3.62
N VAL A 47 15.02 -32.21 4.60
CA VAL A 47 13.67 -32.80 4.62
C VAL A 47 12.60 -31.72 4.75
N GLY A 48 12.80 -30.76 5.66
CA GLY A 48 11.86 -29.65 5.86
C GLY A 48 11.78 -28.74 4.63
N THR A 49 12.92 -28.31 4.09
CA THR A 49 12.97 -27.44 2.90
C THR A 49 12.44 -28.18 1.68
N GLY A 50 12.80 -29.45 1.48
CA GLY A 50 12.32 -30.29 0.39
C GLY A 50 10.80 -30.45 0.44
N GLY A 51 10.24 -30.72 1.63
CA GLY A 51 8.81 -30.76 1.86
C GLY A 51 8.10 -29.46 1.47
N VAL A 52 8.60 -28.32 1.95
CA VAL A 52 8.06 -27.00 1.60
C VAL A 52 8.13 -26.75 0.09
N VAL A 53 9.25 -27.09 -0.56
CA VAL A 53 9.42 -26.94 -2.02
C VAL A 53 8.39 -27.78 -2.78
N VAL A 54 8.19 -29.04 -2.39
CA VAL A 54 7.19 -29.93 -3.00
C VAL A 54 5.77 -29.38 -2.80
N THR A 55 5.42 -28.95 -1.59
CA THR A 55 4.11 -28.36 -1.31
C THR A 55 3.86 -27.10 -2.14
N VAL A 56 4.84 -26.20 -2.23
CA VAL A 56 4.72 -24.97 -3.03
C VAL A 56 4.60 -25.29 -4.52
N ALA A 57 5.38 -26.22 -5.06
CA ALA A 57 5.29 -26.64 -6.45
C ALA A 57 3.93 -27.29 -6.77
N ALA A 58 3.42 -28.10 -5.86
CA ALA A 58 2.11 -28.73 -5.97
C ALA A 58 0.96 -27.71 -5.93
N LEU A 59 1.02 -26.72 -5.02
CA LEU A 59 0.07 -25.60 -4.99
C LEU A 59 0.14 -24.77 -6.28
N TYR A 60 1.34 -24.52 -6.79
CA TYR A 60 1.52 -23.83 -8.07
C TYR A 60 0.82 -24.59 -9.21
N TRP A 61 1.04 -25.90 -9.34
CA TRP A 61 0.38 -26.70 -10.38
C TRP A 61 -1.12 -26.80 -10.19
N PHE A 62 -1.62 -26.81 -8.95
CA PHE A 62 -3.05 -26.68 -8.67
C PHE A 62 -3.63 -25.36 -9.18
N LEU A 63 -2.88 -24.27 -9.08
CA LEU A 63 -3.31 -22.96 -9.56
C LEU A 63 -3.21 -22.81 -11.08
N THR A 64 -2.21 -23.43 -11.74
CA THR A 64 -1.97 -23.21 -13.17
C THR A 64 -2.56 -24.26 -14.10
N ARG A 65 -2.90 -25.46 -13.61
CA ARG A 65 -3.43 -26.55 -14.45
C ARG A 65 -4.96 -26.62 -14.34
N ARG A 66 -5.61 -27.08 -15.41
CA ARG A 66 -7.06 -27.41 -15.44
C ARG A 66 -7.26 -28.93 -15.46
N GLY A 67 -8.47 -29.40 -15.11
CA GLY A 67 -8.83 -30.83 -15.16
C GLY A 67 -8.23 -31.69 -14.04
N ILE A 68 -8.05 -32.99 -14.29
CA ILE A 68 -7.65 -34.00 -13.27
C ILE A 68 -6.28 -33.69 -12.63
N LEU A 69 -5.33 -33.18 -13.42
CA LEU A 69 -3.99 -32.81 -12.94
C LEU A 69 -4.01 -31.75 -11.82
N ARG A 70 -5.04 -30.88 -11.80
CA ARG A 70 -5.26 -29.92 -10.71
C ARG A 70 -5.49 -30.65 -9.39
N TRP A 71 -6.38 -31.62 -9.38
CA TRP A 71 -6.75 -32.37 -8.18
C TRP A 71 -5.62 -33.29 -7.70
N ILE A 72 -4.85 -33.90 -8.61
CA ILE A 72 -3.63 -34.63 -8.24
C ILE A 72 -2.64 -33.70 -7.53
N SER A 73 -2.44 -32.49 -8.05
CA SER A 73 -1.55 -31.50 -7.45
C SER A 73 -2.03 -31.07 -6.06
N LEU A 74 -3.34 -30.92 -5.85
CA LEU A 74 -3.91 -30.69 -4.52
C LEU A 74 -3.60 -31.85 -3.56
N GLY A 75 -3.74 -33.09 -4.03
CA GLY A 75 -3.38 -34.29 -3.25
C GLY A 75 -1.92 -34.26 -2.80
N VAL A 76 -0.98 -33.96 -3.70
CA VAL A 76 0.45 -33.83 -3.36
C VAL A 76 0.70 -32.70 -2.36
N ALA A 77 0.01 -31.56 -2.51
CA ALA A 77 0.13 -30.42 -1.59
C ALA A 77 -0.32 -30.77 -0.16
N ILE A 78 -1.27 -31.68 0.00
CA ILE A 78 -1.76 -32.17 1.31
C ILE A 78 -0.85 -33.26 1.88
N VAL A 79 -0.41 -34.21 1.05
CA VAL A 79 0.38 -35.37 1.51
C VAL A 79 1.81 -34.98 1.89
N ALA A 80 2.46 -34.08 1.16
CA ALA A 80 3.86 -33.73 1.42
C ALA A 80 4.11 -33.17 2.85
N PRO A 81 3.30 -32.23 3.39
CA PRO A 81 3.43 -31.79 4.78
C PRO A 81 3.21 -32.90 5.81
N ILE A 82 2.26 -33.82 5.55
CA ILE A 82 1.96 -34.95 6.44
C ILE A 82 3.17 -35.90 6.51
N VAL A 83 3.81 -36.18 5.37
CA VAL A 83 5.00 -37.02 5.30
C VAL A 83 6.16 -36.39 6.09
N VAL A 84 6.42 -35.09 5.89
CA VAL A 84 7.48 -34.37 6.64
C VAL A 84 7.22 -34.41 8.14
N LEU A 85 5.98 -34.14 8.56
CA LEU A 85 5.59 -34.18 9.96
C LEU A 85 5.81 -35.57 10.56
N THR A 86 5.42 -36.61 9.82
CA THR A 86 5.60 -38.01 10.24
C THR A 86 7.08 -38.36 10.39
N LEU A 87 7.94 -37.92 9.48
CA LEU A 87 9.39 -38.12 9.57
C LEU A 87 9.99 -37.43 10.81
N PHE A 88 9.58 -36.21 11.12
CA PHE A 88 10.05 -35.48 12.31
C PHE A 88 9.57 -36.10 13.62
N ILE A 89 8.35 -36.63 13.65
CA ILE A 89 7.82 -37.38 14.81
C ILE A 89 8.63 -38.65 15.02
N ARG A 90 8.86 -39.44 13.96
CA ARG A 90 9.65 -40.68 14.06
C ARG A 90 11.09 -40.47 14.47
N ALA A 91 11.68 -39.32 14.10
CA ALA A 91 13.02 -38.96 14.52
C ALA A 91 13.09 -38.40 15.96
N HIS A 92 11.96 -38.21 16.65
CA HIS A 92 11.87 -37.52 17.95
C HIS A 92 12.41 -36.07 17.94
N LEU A 93 12.47 -35.44 16.76
CA LEU A 93 13.03 -34.09 16.56
C LEU A 93 11.96 -33.03 16.35
N LEU A 94 10.67 -33.39 16.32
CA LEU A 94 9.58 -32.43 16.12
C LEU A 94 9.64 -31.25 17.12
N TRP A 95 9.91 -31.54 18.40
CA TRP A 95 9.99 -30.50 19.42
C TRP A 95 11.17 -29.53 19.19
N VAL A 96 12.29 -30.03 18.66
CA VAL A 96 13.48 -29.22 18.31
C VAL A 96 13.12 -28.24 17.19
N VAL A 97 12.39 -28.72 16.17
CA VAL A 97 11.90 -27.91 15.06
C VAL A 97 10.91 -26.85 15.56
N LEU A 98 9.97 -27.22 16.42
CA LEU A 98 8.99 -26.30 17.00
C LEU A 98 9.67 -25.23 17.87
N LEU A 99 10.63 -25.60 18.72
CA LEU A 99 11.36 -24.66 19.56
C LEU A 99 12.20 -23.69 18.71
N ALA A 100 12.94 -24.20 17.72
CA ALA A 100 13.70 -23.36 16.80
C ALA A 100 12.79 -22.38 16.04
N TYR A 101 11.60 -22.83 15.64
CA TYR A 101 10.60 -21.98 15.00
C TYR A 101 10.06 -20.88 15.93
N VAL A 102 9.73 -21.22 17.18
CA VAL A 102 9.29 -20.24 18.20
C VAL A 102 10.39 -19.20 18.46
N LEU A 103 11.65 -19.62 18.60
CA LEU A 103 12.79 -18.70 18.76
C LEU A 103 12.96 -17.80 17.54
N ALA A 104 12.85 -18.35 16.32
CA ALA A 104 12.89 -17.56 15.10
C ALA A 104 11.75 -16.52 15.03
N LEU A 105 10.52 -16.90 15.44
CA LEU A 105 9.40 -15.97 15.52
C LEU A 105 9.66 -14.85 16.53
N LEU A 106 10.16 -15.18 17.73
CA LEU A 106 10.52 -14.19 18.75
C LEU A 106 11.63 -13.25 18.27
N ALA A 107 12.63 -13.77 17.55
CA ALA A 107 13.67 -12.96 16.92
C ALA A 107 13.07 -11.96 15.93
N VAL A 108 12.14 -12.39 15.07
CA VAL A 108 11.45 -11.51 14.11
C VAL A 108 10.61 -10.45 14.83
N VAL A 109 9.87 -10.82 15.87
CA VAL A 109 9.06 -9.87 16.67
C VAL A 109 9.93 -8.81 17.31
N CYS A 110 11.03 -9.21 17.98
CA CYS A 110 11.95 -8.28 18.64
C CYS A 110 12.66 -7.38 17.62
N ALA A 111 13.09 -7.93 16.49
CA ALA A 111 13.71 -7.16 15.42
C ALA A 111 12.75 -6.11 14.83
N ARG A 112 11.48 -6.51 14.59
CA ARG A 112 10.45 -5.56 14.14
C ARG A 112 10.20 -4.46 15.17
N ALA A 113 10.19 -4.79 16.47
CA ALA A 113 10.05 -3.80 17.54
C ALA A 113 11.22 -2.81 17.55
N ALA A 114 12.45 -3.28 17.36
CA ALA A 114 13.65 -2.43 17.28
C ALA A 114 13.67 -1.50 16.05
N LEU A 115 13.16 -1.99 14.92
CA LEU A 115 13.15 -1.30 13.65
C LEU A 115 11.97 -0.33 13.48
N ARG A 116 10.97 -0.32 14.38
CA ARG A 116 9.90 0.69 14.36
C ARG A 116 10.53 2.08 14.46
N GLY A 117 10.33 2.92 13.44
CA GLY A 117 10.86 4.28 13.36
C GLY A 117 10.28 5.19 14.44
N ARG A 118 10.88 6.38 14.63
CA ARG A 118 10.29 7.43 15.48
C ARG A 118 8.96 7.85 14.87
N ARG A 119 7.90 7.93 15.69
CA ARG A 119 6.56 8.38 15.25
C ARG A 119 6.58 9.72 14.50
N ALA A 120 7.54 10.59 14.82
CA ALA A 120 7.77 11.87 14.17
C ALA A 120 8.27 11.80 12.71
N GLU A 121 8.87 10.69 12.27
CA GLU A 121 9.29 10.51 10.86
C GLU A 121 8.15 9.96 9.98
N THR A 122 7.05 9.52 10.60
CA THR A 122 5.95 8.80 9.94
C THR A 122 4.66 9.61 9.82
N THR A 123 4.59 10.81 10.40
CA THR A 123 3.39 11.66 10.37
C THR A 123 3.64 12.89 9.50
N MET A 124 2.68 13.22 8.65
CA MET A 124 2.71 14.48 7.90
C MET A 124 2.61 15.68 8.86
N PRO A 125 3.32 16.79 8.59
CA PRO A 125 3.16 18.03 9.35
C PRO A 125 1.71 18.51 9.33
N GLU A 126 1.20 18.94 10.48
CA GLU A 126 -0.14 19.50 10.63
C GLU A 126 -0.04 21.01 10.79
N TYR A 127 -0.83 21.74 10.02
CA TYR A 127 -0.91 23.19 10.05
C TYR A 127 -2.25 23.64 10.66
N PRO A 128 -2.28 24.75 11.42
CA PRO A 128 -3.52 25.36 11.86
C PRO A 128 -4.41 25.70 10.66
N ALA A 129 -5.69 25.35 10.73
CA ALA A 129 -6.67 25.69 9.70
C ALA A 129 -7.66 26.72 10.27
N PRO A 130 -7.86 27.89 9.62
CA PRO A 130 -8.92 28.81 10.03
C PRO A 130 -10.30 28.17 9.79
N PRO A 131 -11.34 28.53 10.56
CA PRO A 131 -12.71 28.06 10.30
C PRO A 131 -13.13 28.34 8.85
N ALA A 132 -13.82 27.39 8.22
CA ALA A 132 -14.42 27.62 6.91
C ALA A 132 -15.69 28.46 7.08
N GLN A 133 -15.86 29.49 6.25
CA GLN A 133 -17.02 30.39 6.28
C GLN A 133 -18.08 29.96 5.28
N LEU A 134 -17.67 29.46 4.10
CA LEU A 134 -18.56 29.03 3.02
C LEU A 134 -18.14 27.63 2.52
N PRO A 135 -18.18 26.59 3.39
CA PRO A 135 -17.83 25.26 2.96
C PRO A 135 -18.90 24.69 2.00
N PHE A 136 -18.46 24.11 0.89
CA PHE A 136 -19.34 23.46 -0.08
C PHE A 136 -19.01 21.98 -0.21
N LEU A 137 -20.00 21.11 -0.03
CA LEU A 137 -19.82 19.65 -0.04
C LEU A 137 -20.65 18.97 -1.13
N ILE A 138 -19.99 18.11 -1.90
CA ILE A 138 -20.63 17.27 -2.91
C ILE A 138 -20.77 15.84 -2.36
N MET A 139 -21.98 15.30 -2.28
CA MET A 139 -22.20 13.98 -1.71
C MET A 139 -22.87 13.03 -2.71
N ASN A 140 -22.31 11.84 -2.90
CA ASN A 140 -22.92 10.77 -3.67
C ASN A 140 -23.70 9.82 -2.74
N PRO A 141 -25.04 9.86 -2.73
CA PRO A 141 -25.84 9.06 -1.82
C PRO A 141 -25.75 7.56 -2.10
N HIS A 142 -25.41 7.16 -3.32
CA HIS A 142 -25.29 5.75 -3.71
C HIS A 142 -23.92 5.14 -3.39
N SER A 143 -22.94 5.96 -2.98
CA SER A 143 -21.60 5.46 -2.67
C SER A 143 -21.52 4.70 -1.33
N GLY A 144 -20.60 3.74 -1.25
CA GLY A 144 -20.24 3.06 -0.01
C GLY A 144 -21.39 2.36 0.73
N GLY A 145 -22.44 1.95 0.02
CA GLY A 145 -23.61 1.29 0.60
C GLY A 145 -24.61 2.26 1.25
N GLY A 146 -24.78 3.45 0.69
CA GLY A 146 -25.79 4.40 1.17
C GLY A 146 -25.37 5.19 2.41
N LYS A 147 -24.06 5.32 2.67
CA LYS A 147 -23.55 5.92 3.91
C LYS A 147 -24.00 7.37 4.12
N VAL A 148 -24.16 8.14 3.05
CA VAL A 148 -24.66 9.52 3.14
C VAL A 148 -26.02 9.58 3.82
N ALA A 149 -26.97 8.73 3.40
CA ALA A 149 -28.29 8.64 4.02
C ALA A 149 -28.23 7.96 5.39
N LYS A 150 -27.53 6.82 5.51
CA LYS A 150 -27.44 6.04 6.75
C LYS A 150 -26.90 6.85 7.94
N PHE A 151 -25.94 7.73 7.68
CA PHE A 151 -25.31 8.58 8.70
C PHE A 151 -25.83 10.01 8.70
N ASP A 152 -26.83 10.31 7.86
CA ASP A 152 -27.46 11.61 7.76
C ASP A 152 -26.45 12.75 7.54
N LEU A 153 -25.50 12.50 6.63
CA LEU A 153 -24.32 13.36 6.44
C LEU A 153 -24.70 14.73 5.88
N LYS A 154 -25.76 14.79 5.06
CA LYS A 154 -26.26 16.06 4.52
C LYS A 154 -26.72 16.99 5.63
N ARG A 155 -27.70 16.57 6.44
CA ARG A 155 -28.23 17.41 7.53
C ARG A 155 -27.12 17.83 8.49
N ARG A 156 -26.26 16.89 8.90
CA ARG A 156 -25.15 17.19 9.83
C ARG A 156 -24.15 18.20 9.25
N ALA A 157 -23.89 18.16 7.96
CA ALA A 157 -23.01 19.14 7.32
C ALA A 157 -23.68 20.52 7.21
N GLU A 158 -24.97 20.57 6.88
CA GLU A 158 -25.76 21.82 6.84
C GLU A 158 -25.85 22.47 8.24
N GLU A 159 -26.01 21.67 9.30
CA GLU A 159 -25.96 22.14 10.69
C GLU A 159 -24.60 22.72 11.10
N LEU A 160 -23.53 22.36 10.38
CA LEU A 160 -22.19 22.90 10.54
C LEU A 160 -21.90 24.08 9.59
N GLY A 161 -22.93 24.56 8.87
CA GLY A 161 -22.84 25.73 8.00
C GLY A 161 -22.36 25.42 6.57
N ALA A 162 -22.34 24.16 6.14
CA ALA A 162 -21.99 23.81 4.77
C ALA A 162 -23.18 23.84 3.82
N ASP A 163 -22.95 24.35 2.61
CA ASP A 163 -23.84 24.13 1.48
C ASP A 163 -23.58 22.72 0.91
N VAL A 164 -24.63 21.95 0.67
CA VAL A 164 -24.53 20.53 0.32
C VAL A 164 -25.34 20.21 -0.93
N VAL A 165 -24.66 19.67 -1.94
CA VAL A 165 -25.30 19.13 -3.14
C VAL A 165 -25.21 17.62 -3.16
N LEU A 166 -26.36 16.97 -3.36
CA LEU A 166 -26.43 15.52 -3.57
C LEU A 166 -26.33 15.22 -5.07
N LEU A 167 -25.50 14.24 -5.42
CA LEU A 167 -25.41 13.69 -6.77
C LEU A 167 -26.57 12.70 -7.00
N GLU A 168 -27.78 13.26 -7.15
CA GLU A 168 -29.03 12.53 -7.38
C GLU A 168 -29.60 12.82 -8.78
N GLY A 169 -30.36 11.86 -9.30
CA GLY A 169 -31.10 12.01 -10.55
C GLY A 169 -30.66 11.04 -11.66
N PRO A 170 -31.45 10.95 -12.74
CA PRO A 170 -31.19 10.02 -13.84
C PRO A 170 -30.05 10.45 -14.77
N ALA A 171 -29.66 11.73 -14.73
CA ALA A 171 -28.58 12.27 -15.56
C ALA A 171 -27.22 12.13 -14.88
N THR A 172 -26.18 11.84 -15.66
CA THR A 172 -24.79 11.94 -15.20
C THR A 172 -24.48 13.39 -14.83
N VAL A 173 -24.30 13.65 -13.54
CA VAL A 173 -23.92 14.96 -13.01
C VAL A 173 -22.42 15.17 -13.18
N ASP A 174 -22.04 16.28 -13.79
CA ASP A 174 -20.64 16.70 -13.87
C ASP A 174 -20.17 17.28 -12.53
N VAL A 175 -19.44 16.46 -11.78
CA VAL A 175 -18.89 16.81 -10.46
C VAL A 175 -17.90 17.95 -10.54
N THR A 176 -17.10 18.00 -11.61
CA THR A 176 -16.09 19.06 -11.82
C THR A 176 -16.79 20.39 -12.02
N ALA A 177 -17.82 20.43 -12.87
CA ALA A 177 -18.60 21.64 -13.11
C ALA A 177 -19.29 22.15 -11.83
N LEU A 178 -19.85 21.25 -11.01
CA LEU A 178 -20.43 21.63 -9.71
C LEU A 178 -19.40 22.25 -8.76
N ALA A 179 -18.21 21.64 -8.66
CA ALA A 179 -17.14 22.17 -7.83
C ALA A 179 -16.69 23.56 -8.31
N GLN A 180 -16.50 23.74 -9.63
CA GLN A 180 -16.14 25.04 -10.22
C GLN A 180 -17.21 26.10 -9.99
N GLN A 181 -18.50 25.75 -10.09
CA GLN A 181 -19.59 26.66 -9.77
C GLN A 181 -19.60 27.08 -8.30
N ALA A 182 -19.30 26.16 -7.38
CA ALA A 182 -19.17 26.50 -5.96
C ALA A 182 -18.02 27.47 -5.71
N VAL A 183 -16.87 27.27 -6.37
CA VAL A 183 -15.75 28.23 -6.31
C VAL A 183 -16.17 29.60 -6.84
N ALA A 184 -16.86 29.66 -7.98
CA ALA A 184 -17.36 30.91 -8.55
C ALA A 184 -18.37 31.64 -7.62
N LYS A 185 -19.07 30.91 -6.76
CA LYS A 185 -19.97 31.44 -5.73
C LYS A 185 -19.26 31.85 -4.43
N GLY A 186 -17.94 31.67 -4.34
CA GLY A 186 -17.14 32.08 -3.19
C GLY A 186 -16.91 31.00 -2.14
N ALA A 187 -17.08 29.71 -2.49
CA ALA A 187 -16.74 28.62 -1.58
C ALA A 187 -15.26 28.72 -1.15
N ASP A 188 -15.01 28.67 0.16
CA ASP A 188 -13.67 28.76 0.74
C ASP A 188 -13.11 27.39 1.18
N LEU A 189 -13.90 26.33 0.99
CA LEU A 189 -13.55 24.93 1.19
C LEU A 189 -14.42 24.07 0.28
N LEU A 190 -13.81 23.12 -0.41
CA LEU A 190 -14.51 22.09 -1.17
C LEU A 190 -14.43 20.76 -0.42
N GLY A 191 -15.52 20.02 -0.34
CA GLY A 191 -15.48 18.68 0.22
C GLY A 191 -16.37 17.70 -0.49
N VAL A 192 -16.14 16.42 -0.20
CA VAL A 192 -16.77 15.34 -0.95
C VAL A 192 -17.03 14.10 -0.11
N ALA A 193 -18.22 13.53 -0.27
CA ALA A 193 -18.61 12.22 0.23
C ALA A 193 -18.87 11.29 -0.97
N GLY A 194 -17.83 10.60 -1.45
CA GLY A 194 -17.94 9.76 -2.64
C GLY A 194 -16.81 8.74 -2.73
N GLY A 195 -16.77 7.98 -3.84
CA GLY A 195 -15.66 7.07 -4.13
C GLY A 195 -14.37 7.81 -4.52
N ASP A 196 -13.27 7.09 -4.63
CA ASP A 196 -11.94 7.67 -4.92
C ASP A 196 -11.91 8.48 -6.24
N GLY A 197 -12.60 8.04 -7.28
CA GLY A 197 -12.71 8.82 -8.54
C GLY A 197 -13.42 10.17 -8.37
N THR A 198 -14.53 10.22 -7.62
CA THR A 198 -15.21 11.49 -7.29
C THR A 198 -14.31 12.37 -6.41
N GLN A 199 -13.56 11.76 -5.48
CA GLN A 199 -12.60 12.48 -4.65
C GLN A 199 -11.51 13.12 -5.49
N ALA A 200 -10.97 12.42 -6.50
CA ALA A 200 -9.93 12.94 -7.39
C ALA A 200 -10.41 14.16 -8.20
N LEU A 201 -11.65 14.13 -8.71
CA LEU A 201 -12.22 15.25 -9.48
C LEU A 201 -12.36 16.51 -8.62
N VAL A 202 -12.93 16.40 -7.42
CA VAL A 202 -13.08 17.56 -6.52
C VAL A 202 -11.73 18.03 -5.98
N ALA A 203 -10.80 17.11 -5.70
CA ALA A 203 -9.44 17.45 -5.30
C ALA A 203 -8.69 18.24 -6.38
N ALA A 204 -8.86 17.90 -7.66
CA ALA A 204 -8.26 18.62 -8.76
C ALA A 204 -8.72 20.09 -8.80
N VAL A 205 -10.04 20.32 -8.69
CA VAL A 205 -10.61 21.68 -8.64
C VAL A 205 -10.14 22.44 -7.40
N ALA A 206 -10.09 21.78 -6.24
CA ALA A 206 -9.61 22.40 -5.01
C ALA A 206 -8.13 22.83 -5.13
N ALA A 207 -7.28 21.99 -5.71
CA ALA A 207 -5.87 22.31 -5.96
C ALA A 207 -5.71 23.48 -6.94
N GLU A 208 -6.40 23.45 -8.08
CA GLU A 208 -6.38 24.51 -9.09
C GLU A 208 -6.72 25.88 -8.49
N HIS A 209 -7.71 25.93 -7.59
CA HIS A 209 -8.16 27.16 -6.92
C HIS A 209 -7.52 27.41 -5.55
N HIS A 210 -6.51 26.61 -5.15
CA HIS A 210 -5.79 26.74 -3.88
C HIS A 210 -6.68 26.68 -2.62
N LEU A 211 -7.82 26.00 -2.72
CA LEU A 211 -8.80 25.83 -1.65
C LEU A 211 -8.49 24.60 -0.79
N PRO A 212 -8.75 24.65 0.53
CA PRO A 212 -8.81 23.48 1.37
C PRO A 212 -9.82 22.45 0.83
N PHE A 213 -9.42 21.18 0.86
CA PHE A 213 -10.19 20.03 0.45
C PHE A 213 -10.55 19.15 1.66
N LEU A 214 -11.82 18.78 1.80
CA LEU A 214 -12.31 17.91 2.87
C LEU A 214 -12.84 16.59 2.30
N VAL A 215 -12.37 15.47 2.84
CA VAL A 215 -12.83 14.13 2.43
C VAL A 215 -13.70 13.50 3.52
N ILE A 216 -14.85 12.97 3.11
CA ILE A 216 -15.75 12.19 3.95
C ILE A 216 -15.65 10.72 3.56
N SER A 217 -15.41 9.83 4.52
CA SER A 217 -15.17 8.39 4.33
C SER A 217 -16.44 7.58 3.99
N ALA A 218 -17.23 8.10 3.05
CA ALA A 218 -18.51 7.55 2.61
C ALA A 218 -18.42 6.67 1.34
N GLY A 219 -17.26 6.58 0.68
CA GLY A 219 -17.09 5.73 -0.50
C GLY A 219 -16.87 4.24 -0.21
N THR A 220 -16.87 3.43 -1.27
CA THR A 220 -16.71 1.96 -1.18
C THR A 220 -15.29 1.55 -0.80
N ARG A 221 -14.28 2.09 -1.50
CA ARG A 221 -12.86 1.77 -1.29
C ARG A 221 -12.20 2.76 -0.32
N ASN A 222 -12.38 4.06 -0.54
CA ASN A 222 -11.91 5.14 0.35
C ASN A 222 -10.39 5.09 0.58
N HIS A 223 -9.60 4.71 -0.43
CA HIS A 223 -8.16 4.57 -0.25
C HIS A 223 -7.53 5.90 0.20
N PHE A 224 -7.89 7.00 -0.46
CA PHE A 224 -7.35 8.31 -0.11
C PHE A 224 -7.78 8.75 1.31
N ALA A 225 -9.06 8.60 1.66
CA ALA A 225 -9.55 8.87 3.01
C ALA A 225 -8.83 8.02 4.10
N MET A 226 -8.48 6.77 3.78
CA MET A 226 -7.78 5.89 4.71
C MET A 226 -6.31 6.26 4.86
N ASP A 227 -5.67 6.74 3.80
CA ASP A 227 -4.29 7.27 3.83
C ASP A 227 -4.21 8.62 4.58
N LEU A 228 -5.32 9.35 4.71
CA LEU A 228 -5.44 10.51 5.60
C LEU A 228 -5.69 10.15 7.07
N GLY A 229 -5.93 8.86 7.35
CA GLY A 229 -6.21 8.36 8.71
C GLY A 229 -7.62 8.67 9.22
N LEU A 230 -8.59 8.82 8.32
CA LEU A 230 -9.99 9.07 8.67
C LEU A 230 -10.71 7.81 9.18
N ASP A 231 -11.78 8.02 9.96
CA ASP A 231 -12.57 6.92 10.50
C ASP A 231 -13.44 6.28 9.41
N ARG A 232 -13.22 4.99 9.12
CA ARG A 232 -14.01 4.26 8.12
C ARG A 232 -15.38 3.85 8.64
N ALA A 233 -15.47 3.59 9.94
CA ALA A 233 -16.67 3.06 10.59
C ALA A 233 -17.69 4.17 10.81
N ASP A 234 -17.22 5.37 11.14
CA ASP A 234 -18.05 6.56 11.35
C ASP A 234 -17.61 7.74 10.46
N PRO A 235 -18.20 7.88 9.26
CA PRO A 235 -17.93 9.01 8.37
C PRO A 235 -18.34 10.38 8.92
N THR A 236 -19.21 10.43 9.94
CA THR A 236 -19.66 11.70 10.51
C THR A 236 -18.50 12.45 11.18
N ARG A 237 -17.49 11.71 11.68
CA ARG A 237 -16.28 12.27 12.27
C ARG A 237 -15.44 13.06 11.27
N SER A 238 -15.57 12.83 9.96
CA SER A 238 -14.91 13.68 8.95
C SER A 238 -15.44 15.11 8.99
N LEU A 239 -16.71 15.32 9.34
CA LEU A 239 -17.33 16.64 9.39
C LEU A 239 -16.82 17.50 10.56
N ASP A 240 -16.23 16.88 11.61
CA ASP A 240 -15.59 17.62 12.70
C ASP A 240 -14.47 18.55 12.19
N ALA A 241 -13.89 18.24 11.03
CA ALA A 241 -12.90 19.08 10.36
C ALA A 241 -13.43 20.46 9.94
N LEU A 242 -14.75 20.63 9.79
CA LEU A 242 -15.36 21.95 9.54
C LEU A 242 -15.22 22.89 10.74
N ARG A 243 -15.22 22.34 11.97
CA ARG A 243 -15.14 23.09 13.24
C ARG A 243 -13.73 23.11 13.83
N ASP A 244 -13.10 21.95 14.00
CA ASP A 244 -11.74 21.79 14.56
C ASP A 244 -10.90 20.93 13.62
N GLY A 245 -10.61 21.52 12.45
CA GLY A 245 -9.74 20.95 11.45
C GLY A 245 -8.27 21.33 11.66
N VAL A 246 -7.39 20.44 11.22
CA VAL A 246 -6.01 20.76 10.87
C VAL A 246 -5.83 20.57 9.38
N GLU A 247 -4.88 21.28 8.81
CA GLU A 247 -4.55 21.18 7.40
C GLU A 247 -3.29 20.34 7.20
N LEU A 248 -3.32 19.48 6.20
CA LEU A 248 -2.20 18.72 5.67
C LEU A 248 -1.87 19.26 4.29
N ARG A 249 -0.59 19.28 3.93
CA ARG A 249 -0.15 19.48 2.54
C ARG A 249 0.08 18.11 1.93
N VAL A 250 -0.50 17.89 0.76
CA VAL A 250 -0.54 16.58 0.10
C VAL A 250 -0.17 16.78 -1.36
N ASP A 251 0.69 15.91 -1.86
CA ASP A 251 1.07 15.86 -3.26
C ASP A 251 -0.10 15.34 -4.11
N LEU A 252 -0.11 15.73 -5.39
CA LEU A 252 -1.03 15.18 -6.37
C LEU A 252 -0.27 14.53 -7.52
N GLY A 253 -0.75 13.36 -7.97
CA GLY A 253 -0.26 12.75 -9.18
C GLY A 253 -0.99 13.35 -10.40
N THR A 254 -0.30 13.51 -11.50
CA THR A 254 -0.90 13.91 -12.78
C THR A 254 -0.59 12.87 -13.87
N ILE A 255 -1.59 12.54 -14.68
CA ILE A 255 -1.49 11.60 -15.80
C ILE A 255 -2.06 12.23 -17.06
N ASN A 256 -1.21 12.56 -18.03
CA ASN A 256 -1.59 13.32 -19.24
C ASN A 256 -2.48 14.56 -18.92
N GLY A 257 -2.15 15.29 -17.85
CA GLY A 257 -2.89 16.47 -17.39
C GLY A 257 -4.11 16.20 -16.50
N ARG A 258 -4.51 14.94 -16.28
CA ARG A 258 -5.56 14.58 -15.31
C ARG A 258 -4.97 14.30 -13.94
N THR A 259 -5.58 14.85 -12.88
CA THR A 259 -5.17 14.56 -11.50
C THR A 259 -5.58 13.14 -11.08
N PHE A 260 -4.73 12.46 -10.32
CA PHE A 260 -5.05 11.25 -9.57
C PHE A 260 -4.51 11.34 -8.13
N VAL A 261 -5.29 10.85 -7.18
CA VAL A 261 -5.00 10.94 -5.73
C VAL A 261 -4.47 9.64 -5.17
N ASN A 262 -4.60 8.49 -5.86
CA ASN A 262 -4.07 7.20 -5.40
C ASN A 262 -3.06 6.61 -6.39
N ASN A 263 -3.53 6.13 -7.54
CA ASN A 263 -2.68 5.39 -8.48
C ASN A 263 -3.25 5.31 -9.90
N ALA A 264 -2.33 5.10 -10.84
CA ALA A 264 -2.57 4.66 -12.20
C ALA A 264 -1.98 3.26 -12.41
N SER A 265 -2.68 2.43 -13.17
CA SER A 265 -2.31 1.03 -13.40
C SER A 265 -2.42 0.68 -14.88
N PHE A 266 -1.45 -0.09 -15.36
CA PHE A 266 -1.26 -0.44 -16.77
C PHE A 266 -1.10 -1.95 -16.94
N GLY A 267 -1.40 -2.43 -18.15
CA GLY A 267 -1.32 -3.84 -18.52
C GLY A 267 -2.38 -4.67 -17.80
N VAL A 268 -2.00 -5.88 -17.39
CA VAL A 268 -2.90 -6.88 -16.80
C VAL A 268 -3.76 -6.34 -15.65
N TYR A 269 -3.22 -5.46 -14.80
CA TYR A 269 -3.98 -4.91 -13.68
C TYR A 269 -5.12 -3.98 -14.13
N ALA A 270 -4.93 -3.24 -15.23
CA ALA A 270 -5.96 -2.39 -15.81
C ALA A 270 -7.12 -3.25 -16.38
N GLU A 271 -6.81 -4.41 -16.96
CA GLU A 271 -7.80 -5.35 -17.49
C GLU A 271 -8.61 -6.03 -16.36
N ILE A 272 -7.98 -6.36 -15.23
CA ILE A 272 -8.69 -6.92 -14.06
C ILE A 272 -9.70 -5.91 -13.49
N VAL A 273 -9.35 -4.62 -13.45
CA VAL A 273 -10.25 -3.55 -12.98
C VAL A 273 -11.46 -3.35 -13.92
N ARG A 274 -11.34 -3.72 -15.21
CA ARG A 274 -12.45 -3.67 -16.19
C ARG A 274 -13.50 -4.76 -16.00
N SER A 275 -13.18 -5.87 -15.32
CA SER A 275 -14.11 -7.00 -15.19
C SER A 275 -15.25 -6.70 -14.21
N PRO A 276 -16.53 -6.76 -14.64
CA PRO A 276 -17.67 -6.66 -13.73
C PRO A 276 -17.62 -7.72 -12.62
N ALA A 277 -17.12 -8.92 -12.92
CA ALA A 277 -16.99 -10.03 -11.97
C ALA A 277 -16.02 -9.75 -10.81
N TYR A 278 -15.04 -8.85 -11.01
CA TYR A 278 -14.13 -8.40 -9.95
C TYR A 278 -14.84 -7.59 -8.84
N ARG A 279 -16.01 -6.99 -9.16
CA ARG A 279 -16.80 -6.24 -8.17
C ARG A 279 -17.57 -7.16 -7.21
N ASP A 280 -17.94 -8.36 -7.66
CA ASP A 280 -18.86 -9.25 -6.96
C ASP A 280 -18.19 -10.41 -6.22
N ASP A 281 -17.13 -11.02 -6.79
CA ASP A 281 -16.35 -12.08 -6.11
C ASP A 281 -14.86 -12.04 -6.49
N LYS A 282 -14.11 -11.34 -5.64
CA LYS A 282 -12.68 -11.02 -5.81
C LYS A 282 -11.77 -12.24 -5.80
N ALA A 283 -12.01 -13.22 -4.93
CA ALA A 283 -11.11 -14.35 -4.76
C ALA A 283 -11.25 -15.34 -5.92
N ALA A 284 -12.49 -15.62 -6.34
CA ALA A 284 -12.76 -16.50 -7.48
C ALA A 284 -12.26 -15.91 -8.80
N THR A 285 -12.44 -14.61 -9.01
CA THR A 285 -12.04 -13.93 -10.25
C THR A 285 -10.51 -13.84 -10.38
N VAL A 286 -9.79 -13.50 -9.29
CA VAL A 286 -8.32 -13.49 -9.28
C VAL A 286 -7.79 -14.90 -9.56
N LEU A 287 -8.33 -15.95 -8.93
CA LEU A 287 -7.91 -17.33 -9.17
C LEU A 287 -8.22 -17.84 -10.59
N THR A 288 -9.25 -17.30 -11.24
CA THR A 288 -9.65 -17.68 -12.60
C THR A 288 -8.78 -17.01 -13.66
N LEU A 289 -8.40 -15.74 -13.43
CA LEU A 289 -7.57 -14.97 -14.36
C LEU A 289 -6.08 -15.28 -14.20
N LEU A 290 -5.62 -15.69 -13.01
CA LEU A 290 -4.21 -15.93 -12.67
C LEU A 290 -3.43 -16.77 -13.72
N PRO A 291 -3.98 -17.87 -14.29
CA PRO A 291 -3.26 -18.65 -15.29
C PRO A 291 -2.96 -17.89 -16.58
N ASP A 292 -3.88 -17.03 -17.03
CA ASP A 292 -3.72 -16.26 -18.27
C ASP A 292 -2.73 -15.10 -18.06
N LEU A 293 -2.64 -14.56 -16.83
CA LEU A 293 -1.61 -13.58 -16.44
C LEU A 293 -0.21 -14.21 -16.40
N LEU A 294 -0.13 -15.48 -15.95
CA LEU A 294 1.13 -16.21 -15.84
C LEU A 294 1.65 -16.74 -17.19
N THR A 295 0.77 -16.89 -18.19
CA THR A 295 1.14 -17.38 -19.54
C THR A 295 1.41 -16.24 -20.54
N GLY A 296 1.23 -14.97 -20.16
CA GLY A 296 1.70 -13.81 -20.92
C GLY A 296 0.87 -13.45 -22.16
N HIS A 297 -0.42 -13.78 -22.20
CA HIS A 297 -1.25 -13.68 -23.41
C HIS A 297 -2.31 -12.58 -23.42
N ALA A 298 -2.15 -11.47 -22.67
CA ALA A 298 -3.17 -10.41 -22.68
C ALA A 298 -2.55 -9.00 -22.64
N GLY A 299 -2.65 -8.29 -23.78
CA GLY A 299 -2.48 -6.83 -23.86
C GLY A 299 -1.33 -6.32 -24.75
N PRO A 300 -1.31 -5.01 -25.06
CA PRO A 300 -0.22 -4.33 -25.76
C PRO A 300 1.14 -4.54 -25.08
N ARG A 301 2.23 -4.58 -25.85
CA ARG A 301 3.59 -4.69 -25.31
C ARG A 301 4.01 -3.34 -24.73
N LEU A 302 4.12 -3.28 -23.42
CA LEU A 302 4.49 -2.06 -22.69
C LEU A 302 6.02 -1.83 -22.68
N VAL A 303 6.42 -0.57 -22.54
CA VAL A 303 7.76 -0.14 -22.15
C VAL A 303 7.61 0.91 -21.05
N ALA A 304 8.14 0.65 -19.86
CA ALA A 304 8.06 1.58 -18.74
C ALA A 304 9.40 2.24 -18.48
N ARG A 305 9.46 3.57 -18.50
CA ARG A 305 10.61 4.37 -18.08
C ARG A 305 10.31 4.95 -16.71
N ILE A 306 11.08 4.56 -15.71
CA ILE A 306 10.87 4.87 -14.30
C ILE A 306 12.17 5.50 -13.78
N GLY A 307 12.20 6.83 -13.73
CA GLY A 307 13.44 7.57 -13.53
C GLY A 307 14.47 7.21 -14.61
N GLU A 308 15.65 6.75 -14.20
CA GLU A 308 16.72 6.33 -15.11
C GLU A 308 16.58 4.89 -15.62
N THR A 309 15.64 4.11 -15.05
CA THR A 309 15.47 2.69 -15.39
C THR A 309 14.41 2.51 -16.48
N ALA A 310 14.79 1.85 -17.58
CA ALA A 310 13.85 1.39 -18.59
C ALA A 310 13.57 -0.11 -18.42
N VAL A 311 12.29 -0.48 -18.38
CA VAL A 311 11.82 -1.86 -18.28
C VAL A 311 11.03 -2.19 -19.55
N GLU A 312 11.54 -3.12 -20.34
CA GLU A 312 10.89 -3.59 -21.56
C GLU A 312 9.94 -4.76 -21.28
N GLY A 313 8.74 -4.70 -21.85
CA GLY A 313 7.72 -5.74 -21.75
C GLY A 313 7.25 -6.08 -20.32
N PRO A 314 7.05 -5.12 -19.39
CA PRO A 314 6.39 -5.45 -18.14
C PRO A 314 4.95 -5.88 -18.40
N GLN A 315 4.50 -6.93 -17.71
CA GLN A 315 3.12 -7.42 -17.75
C GLN A 315 2.16 -6.48 -17.00
N ALA A 316 2.67 -5.78 -15.99
CA ALA A 316 1.94 -4.76 -15.27
C ALA A 316 2.89 -3.64 -14.82
N VAL A 317 2.36 -2.41 -14.82
CA VAL A 317 3.00 -1.23 -14.24
C VAL A 317 2.00 -0.59 -13.30
N LEU A 318 2.44 -0.25 -12.10
CA LEU A 318 1.67 0.52 -11.12
C LEU A 318 2.44 1.80 -10.82
N VAL A 319 1.79 2.94 -11.01
CA VAL A 319 2.29 4.26 -10.63
C VAL A 319 1.38 4.81 -9.54
N SER A 320 1.94 5.19 -8.41
CA SER A 320 1.21 5.66 -7.23
C SER A 320 1.64 7.07 -6.86
N ASN A 321 0.69 7.89 -6.40
CA ASN A 321 0.99 9.18 -5.80
C ASN A 321 1.56 8.87 -4.41
N ASN A 322 2.86 9.09 -4.21
CA ASN A 322 3.63 8.59 -3.08
C ASN A 322 3.73 7.06 -2.99
N PRO A 323 4.88 6.52 -2.52
CA PRO A 323 5.10 5.08 -2.45
C PRO A 323 4.23 4.42 -1.39
N TYR A 324 3.64 3.27 -1.75
CA TYR A 324 3.05 2.37 -0.78
C TYR A 324 4.10 1.73 0.13
N GLY A 325 3.69 1.36 1.35
CA GLY A 325 4.57 0.71 2.34
C GLY A 325 5.02 -0.71 1.94
N ASN A 326 6.22 -1.09 2.38
CA ASN A 326 6.91 -2.35 1.99
C ASN A 326 6.43 -3.63 2.71
N SER A 327 5.27 -3.62 3.37
CA SER A 327 4.91 -4.69 4.32
C SER A 327 4.25 -5.93 3.70
N ASP A 328 3.79 -5.90 2.44
CA ASP A 328 3.04 -7.00 1.81
C ASP A 328 3.41 -7.23 0.33
N LEU A 329 3.33 -8.48 -0.14
CA LEU A 329 3.57 -8.94 -1.52
C LEU A 329 2.63 -8.28 -2.53
N ALA A 330 1.46 -7.82 -2.07
CA ALA A 330 0.53 -7.06 -2.87
C ALA A 330 0.78 -5.55 -2.83
N GLY A 331 1.73 -5.05 -2.02
CA GLY A 331 2.22 -3.66 -2.06
C GLY A 331 1.16 -2.53 -1.99
N LEU A 332 -0.11 -2.82 -1.72
CA LEU A 332 -1.24 -1.89 -1.86
C LEU A 332 -1.89 -1.60 -0.50
N SER A 333 -1.16 -1.78 0.59
CA SER A 333 -1.76 -1.89 1.93
C SER A 333 -2.05 -0.54 2.60
N ARG A 334 -1.42 0.55 2.15
CA ARG A 334 -1.64 1.99 2.48
C ARG A 334 -0.38 2.80 2.16
N ARG A 335 -0.53 4.11 1.99
CA ARG A 335 0.59 5.05 1.91
C ARG A 335 0.83 5.66 3.29
N ASP A 336 2.07 5.58 3.77
CA ASP A 336 2.43 6.12 5.09
C ASP A 336 2.50 7.66 5.09
N ARG A 337 2.82 8.25 3.94
CA ARG A 337 2.96 9.69 3.71
C ARG A 337 2.43 10.04 2.33
N LEU A 338 1.87 11.22 2.21
CA LEU A 338 1.30 11.77 0.97
C LEU A 338 2.00 13.07 0.55
N ASP A 339 3.16 13.38 1.15
CA ASP A 339 3.89 14.64 1.08
C ASP A 339 5.40 14.42 0.85
N ARG A 340 5.77 13.39 0.07
CA ARG A 340 7.17 13.06 -0.23
C ARG A 340 7.67 13.67 -1.54
N GLY A 341 6.79 14.25 -2.35
CA GLY A 341 7.12 14.83 -3.65
C GLY A 341 7.63 13.82 -4.68
N VAL A 342 7.30 12.54 -4.50
CA VAL A 342 7.72 11.45 -5.41
C VAL A 342 6.57 10.51 -5.71
N LEU A 343 6.59 9.92 -6.90
CA LEU A 343 5.74 8.77 -7.23
C LEU A 343 6.30 7.50 -6.60
N GLY A 344 5.46 6.49 -6.39
CA GLY A 344 5.90 5.12 -6.24
C GLY A 344 5.64 4.36 -7.53
N ALA A 345 6.67 3.73 -8.11
CA ALA A 345 6.56 3.01 -9.36
C ALA A 345 6.98 1.55 -9.19
N VAL A 346 6.12 0.62 -9.62
CA VAL A 346 6.37 -0.82 -9.55
C VAL A 346 6.10 -1.46 -10.90
N THR A 347 7.07 -2.20 -11.43
CA THR A 347 6.87 -3.06 -12.62
C THR A 347 6.90 -4.51 -12.24
N LEU A 348 6.08 -5.30 -12.92
CA LEU A 348 6.09 -6.76 -12.84
C LEU A 348 6.37 -7.34 -14.23
N SER A 349 7.49 -8.05 -14.36
CA SER A 349 7.92 -8.77 -15.55
C SER A 349 8.15 -10.22 -15.18
N VAL A 350 7.16 -11.09 -15.38
CA VAL A 350 7.32 -12.54 -15.16
C VAL A 350 7.68 -13.19 -16.48
N ALA A 351 8.96 -13.49 -16.69
CA ALA A 351 9.39 -14.20 -17.90
C ALA A 351 9.16 -15.72 -17.79
N ASN A 352 9.15 -16.29 -16.57
CA ASN A 352 9.06 -17.73 -16.34
C ASN A 352 8.51 -18.09 -14.93
N THR A 353 7.93 -19.29 -14.81
CA THR A 353 7.44 -19.92 -13.56
C THR A 353 8.40 -19.86 -12.35
N ARG A 354 9.72 -19.95 -12.59
CA ARG A 354 10.74 -19.84 -11.51
C ARG A 354 10.86 -18.43 -10.92
N GLN A 355 10.59 -17.38 -11.69
CA GLN A 355 10.59 -15.99 -11.20
C GLN A 355 9.33 -15.67 -10.40
N ALA A 356 8.18 -16.27 -10.75
CA ALA A 356 6.95 -16.20 -9.95
C ALA A 356 7.15 -16.72 -8.50
N VAL A 357 7.97 -17.77 -8.34
CA VAL A 357 8.34 -18.31 -7.01
C VAL A 357 9.37 -17.43 -6.29
N GLY A 358 10.23 -16.73 -7.03
CA GLY A 358 11.19 -15.75 -6.48
C GLY A 358 10.51 -14.52 -5.86
N LEU A 359 9.42 -14.05 -6.46
CA LEU A 359 8.55 -13.01 -5.90
C LEU A 359 8.08 -13.39 -4.49
N LEU A 360 7.60 -14.63 -4.30
CA LEU A 360 7.13 -15.13 -3.00
C LEU A 360 8.24 -15.25 -1.93
N ARG A 361 9.51 -15.41 -2.32
CA ARG A 361 10.64 -15.71 -1.40
C ARG A 361 11.46 -14.50 -0.95
N ARG A 362 11.13 -13.27 -1.39
CA ARG A 362 11.83 -12.01 -1.02
C ARG A 362 13.35 -11.99 -1.25
N THR A 363 13.89 -12.97 -1.97
CA THR A 363 15.33 -13.10 -2.25
C THR A 363 15.56 -12.90 -3.74
N ASN A 364 16.01 -11.72 -4.13
CA ASN A 364 16.38 -11.31 -5.49
C ASN A 364 15.28 -11.49 -6.55
N VAL A 365 14.44 -10.47 -6.70
CA VAL A 365 13.34 -10.49 -7.65
C VAL A 365 13.83 -10.05 -9.04
N ARG A 366 14.41 -10.99 -9.80
CA ARG A 366 14.52 -10.82 -11.25
C ARG A 366 13.08 -10.67 -11.79
N GLY A 367 12.69 -9.46 -12.19
CA GLY A 367 11.37 -9.17 -12.74
C GLY A 367 10.47 -8.26 -11.90
N LEU A 368 10.91 -7.73 -10.75
CA LEU A 368 10.20 -6.65 -10.05
C LEU A 368 11.14 -5.46 -9.91
N THR A 369 10.74 -4.32 -10.46
CA THR A 369 11.47 -3.06 -10.28
C THR A 369 10.59 -2.17 -9.42
N GLN A 370 11.15 -1.62 -8.34
CA GLN A 370 10.45 -0.66 -7.48
C GLN A 370 11.34 0.56 -7.29
N GLU A 371 10.84 1.72 -7.70
CA GLU A 371 11.56 2.98 -7.65
C GLU A 371 10.63 4.10 -7.16
N THR A 372 11.21 5.22 -6.75
CA THR A 372 10.46 6.41 -6.33
C THR A 372 10.84 7.65 -7.16
N PRO A 373 10.45 7.72 -8.45
CA PRO A 373 10.82 8.83 -9.32
C PRO A 373 9.84 10.02 -9.20
N MET A 374 10.19 11.16 -9.78
CA MET A 374 9.25 12.27 -9.99
C MET A 374 8.41 12.12 -11.27
N GLU A 375 8.87 11.28 -12.21
CA GLU A 375 8.23 11.03 -13.49
C GLU A 375 8.27 9.54 -13.86
N VAL A 376 7.18 9.05 -14.43
CA VAL A 376 7.09 7.74 -15.09
C VAL A 376 6.47 7.91 -16.46
N ILE A 377 7.09 7.34 -17.48
CA ILE A 377 6.56 7.30 -18.85
C ILE A 377 6.26 5.85 -19.21
N VAL A 378 5.02 5.56 -19.57
CA VAL A 378 4.59 4.24 -20.05
C VAL A 378 4.25 4.34 -21.52
N ASP A 379 5.03 3.67 -22.34
CA ASP A 379 4.84 3.56 -23.79
C ASP A 379 4.30 2.17 -24.15
N ALA A 380 3.76 2.02 -25.35
CA ALA A 380 3.31 0.74 -25.88
C ALA A 380 3.41 0.67 -27.41
N ASP A 381 3.28 -0.53 -27.95
CA ASP A 381 3.23 -0.79 -29.39
C ASP A 381 1.89 -0.40 -30.05
N THR A 382 0.94 0.14 -29.29
CA THR A 382 -0.33 0.67 -29.77
C THR A 382 -0.46 2.18 -29.45
N PRO A 383 -1.19 2.96 -30.28
CA PRO A 383 -1.34 4.41 -30.09
C PRO A 383 -2.17 4.79 -28.86
N GLU A 384 -3.01 3.87 -28.38
CA GLU A 384 -3.83 4.04 -27.19
C GLU A 384 -3.79 2.76 -26.36
N ILE A 385 -3.81 2.91 -25.03
CA ILE A 385 -3.78 1.79 -24.09
C ILE A 385 -4.81 1.94 -22.97
N PRO A 386 -5.30 0.81 -22.42
CA PRO A 386 -6.14 0.80 -21.24
C PRO A 386 -5.35 1.24 -19.99
N VAL A 387 -5.88 2.19 -19.24
CA VAL A 387 -5.28 2.65 -17.97
C VAL A 387 -6.33 2.73 -16.89
N GLY A 388 -6.07 2.09 -15.74
CA GLY A 388 -6.91 2.23 -14.56
C GLY A 388 -6.41 3.38 -13.68
N VAL A 389 -7.14 4.49 -13.60
CA VAL A 389 -6.80 5.70 -12.81
C VAL A 389 -7.78 5.84 -11.65
N ASP A 390 -7.30 5.77 -10.41
CA ASP A 390 -8.12 5.82 -9.18
C ASP A 390 -9.35 4.88 -9.17
N GLY A 391 -9.24 3.77 -9.90
CA GLY A 391 -10.30 2.77 -10.04
C GLY A 391 -11.29 3.02 -11.18
N GLU A 392 -11.14 4.11 -11.93
CA GLU A 392 -11.81 4.35 -13.22
C GLU A 392 -10.97 3.77 -14.36
N SER A 393 -11.61 3.19 -15.38
CA SER A 393 -10.91 2.69 -16.57
C SER A 393 -11.01 3.71 -17.70
N LEU A 394 -9.85 4.19 -18.16
CA LEU A 394 -9.71 5.11 -19.27
C LEU A 394 -8.97 4.45 -20.44
N LEU A 395 -9.06 5.07 -21.60
CA LEU A 395 -8.22 4.78 -22.75
C LEU A 395 -7.36 6.03 -22.99
N LEU A 396 -6.04 5.92 -22.88
CA LEU A 396 -5.12 7.05 -22.97
C LEU A 396 -4.15 6.85 -24.13
N ARG A 397 -3.79 7.95 -24.81
CA ARG A 397 -2.79 7.97 -25.87
C ARG A 397 -1.39 7.73 -25.32
N THR A 398 -0.62 6.91 -26.04
CA THR A 398 0.78 6.65 -25.76
C THR A 398 1.68 7.73 -26.38
N PRO A 399 2.83 8.05 -25.76
CA PRO A 399 3.24 7.61 -24.43
C PRO A 399 2.41 8.28 -23.33
N VAL A 400 2.06 7.52 -22.29
CA VAL A 400 1.35 8.04 -21.11
C VAL A 400 2.37 8.55 -20.11
N ARG A 401 2.31 9.84 -19.78
CA ARG A 401 3.21 10.50 -18.83
C ARG A 401 2.53 10.69 -17.48
N CYS A 402 3.15 10.16 -16.44
CA CYS A 402 2.75 10.36 -15.04
C CYS A 402 3.79 11.20 -14.31
N THR A 403 3.35 12.26 -13.64
CA THR A 403 4.20 13.18 -12.85
C THR A 403 3.60 13.43 -11.47
N ILE A 404 4.37 14.04 -10.57
CA ILE A 404 3.93 14.42 -9.23
C ILE A 404 4.06 15.93 -9.03
N GLU A 405 3.07 16.53 -8.37
CA GLU A 405 3.06 17.93 -7.95
C GLU A 405 3.13 17.97 -6.41
N PRO A 406 4.30 18.33 -5.84
CA PRO A 406 4.48 18.36 -4.39
C PRO A 406 3.61 19.41 -3.71
N ASP A 407 3.07 19.08 -2.53
CA ASP A 407 2.27 19.99 -1.68
C ASP A 407 1.08 20.69 -2.40
N ALA A 408 0.63 20.13 -3.53
CA ALA A 408 -0.36 20.74 -4.42
C ALA A 408 -1.76 20.88 -3.79
N LEU A 409 -2.12 20.00 -2.87
CA LEU A 409 -3.44 19.97 -2.24
C LEU A 409 -3.38 20.27 -0.75
N ARG A 410 -4.19 21.24 -0.33
CA ARG A 410 -4.46 21.53 1.08
C ARG A 410 -5.58 20.63 1.54
N VAL A 411 -5.33 19.65 2.39
CA VAL A 411 -6.36 18.73 2.88
C VAL A 411 -6.72 19.05 4.31
N ARG A 412 -7.98 19.39 4.57
CA ARG A 412 -8.50 19.61 5.92
C ARG A 412 -9.02 18.30 6.50
N VAL A 413 -8.48 17.93 7.67
CA VAL A 413 -8.83 16.69 8.39
C VAL A 413 -9.17 17.00 9.85
N PRO A 414 -9.98 16.17 10.53
CA PRO A 414 -10.26 16.36 11.95
C PRO A 414 -8.99 16.20 12.78
N ARG A 415 -8.81 17.05 13.79
CA ARG A 415 -7.69 16.93 14.75
C ARG A 415 -7.68 15.57 15.46
N THR A 416 -8.85 15.08 15.86
CA THR A 416 -9.01 13.84 16.64
C THR A 416 -9.29 12.61 15.76
N ARG A 417 -8.61 12.48 14.63
CA ARG A 417 -8.76 11.33 13.72
C ARG A 417 -7.95 10.10 14.21
N PRO A 418 -8.34 8.86 13.85
CA PRO A 418 -7.60 7.65 14.20
C PRO A 418 -6.12 7.65 13.79
N GLY A 419 -5.79 8.36 12.69
CA GLY A 419 -4.45 8.47 12.15
C GLY A 419 -4.06 7.26 11.29
N VAL A 420 -2.92 7.37 10.61
CA VAL A 420 -2.39 6.29 9.76
C VAL A 420 -1.62 5.31 10.65
N ARG A 421 -1.93 4.01 10.52
CA ARG A 421 -1.10 2.97 11.15
C ARG A 421 0.16 2.82 10.31
N PRO A 422 1.36 3.10 10.86
CA PRO A 422 2.60 3.01 10.09
C PRO A 422 2.82 1.57 9.61
N ALA A 423 3.28 1.42 8.38
CA ALA A 423 3.67 0.13 7.84
C ALA A 423 4.72 -0.54 8.75
N ALA A 424 4.63 -1.87 8.89
CA ALA A 424 5.67 -2.61 9.58
C ALA A 424 7.00 -2.42 8.83
N PRO A 425 8.09 -2.05 9.53
CA PRO A 425 9.37 -1.80 8.87
C PRO A 425 9.81 -3.05 8.11
N ALA A 426 10.33 -2.86 6.90
CA ALA A 426 11.01 -3.91 6.18
C ALA A 426 12.14 -4.47 7.04
N PHE A 427 12.30 -5.78 7.01
CA PHE A 427 13.30 -6.45 7.83
C PHE A 427 14.68 -6.23 7.20
N ASP A 428 15.53 -5.46 7.88
CA ASP A 428 16.87 -5.11 7.42
C ASP A 428 17.89 -5.48 8.51
N TRP A 429 18.68 -6.53 8.24
CA TRP A 429 19.72 -7.02 9.13
C TRP A 429 20.83 -5.99 9.38
N VAL A 430 21.18 -5.19 8.37
CA VAL A 430 22.23 -4.18 8.48
C VAL A 430 21.76 -3.06 9.40
N ARG A 431 20.52 -2.59 9.21
CA ARG A 431 19.92 -1.57 10.09
C ARG A 431 19.71 -2.09 11.50
N LEU A 432 19.31 -3.35 11.68
CA LEU A 432 19.17 -3.99 12.99
C LEU A 432 20.52 -4.07 13.72
N TRP A 433 21.58 -4.49 13.01
CA TRP A 433 22.93 -4.56 13.56
C TRP A 433 23.46 -3.18 13.96
N ARG A 434 23.28 -2.16 13.11
CA ARG A 434 23.63 -0.77 13.44
C ARG A 434 22.88 -0.30 14.69
N THR A 435 21.59 -0.61 14.79
CA THR A 435 20.75 -0.27 15.95
C THR A 435 21.23 -0.97 17.23
N ALA A 436 21.71 -2.21 17.15
CA ALA A 436 22.19 -2.96 18.31
C ALA A 436 23.59 -2.54 18.81
N TYR A 437 24.49 -2.18 17.89
CA TYR A 437 25.94 -2.12 18.15
C TYR A 437 26.66 -0.83 17.70
N ARG A 438 26.07 0.05 16.89
CA ARG A 438 26.69 1.35 16.54
C ARG A 438 26.05 2.50 17.32
N PRO A 439 26.83 3.36 18.00
CA PRO A 439 26.33 4.64 18.49
C PRO A 439 25.87 5.50 17.30
N HIS A 440 24.73 6.19 17.43
CA HIS A 440 24.44 7.32 16.54
C HIS A 440 25.57 8.34 16.70
N PRO A 441 26.16 8.89 15.62
CA PRO A 441 27.00 10.06 15.78
C PRO A 441 26.11 11.13 16.43
N ALA A 442 26.51 11.60 17.61
CA ALA A 442 25.94 12.81 18.17
C ALA A 442 26.01 13.87 17.07
N SER A 443 24.91 14.55 16.78
CA SER A 443 24.88 15.68 15.85
C SER A 443 26.03 16.62 16.21
N GLY A 444 27.11 16.52 15.44
CA GLY A 444 28.33 17.27 15.67
C GLY A 444 28.04 18.74 15.50
N SER A 445 28.39 19.51 16.53
CA SER A 445 28.66 20.94 16.41
C SER A 445 29.48 21.21 15.15
N ALA A 446 28.98 22.07 14.28
CA ALA A 446 29.78 22.66 13.21
C ALA A 446 31.08 23.23 13.82
N PRO A 447 32.24 23.06 13.16
CA PRO A 447 33.42 23.79 13.56
C PRO A 447 33.13 25.28 13.33
N ARG A 448 33.27 26.08 14.39
CA ARG A 448 33.49 27.51 14.26
C ARG A 448 34.95 27.66 13.85
N ASP A 449 35.17 28.09 12.62
CA ASP A 449 36.29 28.96 12.26
C ASP A 449 35.72 30.11 11.41
#